data_AF-Q56159-F1
#
_entry.id   AF-Q56159-F1
#
_cell.length_a   1.000
_cell.length_b   1.000
_cell.length_c   1.000
_cell.angle_alpha   90.00
_cell.angle_beta   90.00
_cell.angle_gamma   90.00
#
_symmetry.space_group_name_H-M   'P 1'
#
loop_
_entity.id
_entity.type
_entity.pdbx_description
1 polymer ?
#
loop_
_entity_poly.entity_id
_entity_poly.type
_entity_poly.pdbx_seq_one_letter_code
_entity_poly.pdbx_strand_id
1 'polypeptide(L)'
;MGDSATAPALVEAARNGDLAALQAAVAAGADLTARDDDDWSALDRAAGLGDVAAVRALLAAGADPGAVGREARPPYEIALAAGHLDAARELRAAEDAASGPAAAPRRTWEPYCRAYPVAELARYPRWEERGESDEEEDGAASTVFYLHHDLTVTRSIWHGEDVVFDAVTPEWDRFCRDELAFAAPDDFDLVP
;
A
#
# COMPACT_ATOMS: atom_id res chain seq x y z
N MET A 1 -10.41 -5.11 -43.45
CA MET A 1 -9.33 -4.28 -42.90
C MET A 1 -9.99 -3.33 -41.92
N GLY A 2 -10.21 -3.80 -40.69
CA GLY A 2 -10.92 -3.06 -39.63
C GLY A 2 -9.92 -2.63 -38.57
N ASP A 3 -10.07 -1.38 -38.14
CA ASP A 3 -9.41 -0.63 -37.07
C ASP A 3 -8.25 -1.28 -36.30
N SER A 4 -7.03 -0.84 -36.66
CA SER A 4 -5.89 -0.78 -35.75
C SER A 4 -5.64 0.67 -35.26
N ALA A 5 -6.52 1.62 -35.60
CA ALA A 5 -6.30 3.05 -35.36
C ALA A 5 -6.90 3.56 -34.03
N THR A 6 -7.83 2.83 -33.42
CA THR A 6 -8.50 3.23 -32.18
C THR A 6 -7.68 2.93 -30.93
N ALA A 7 -6.95 1.81 -30.91
CA ALA A 7 -6.02 1.42 -29.84
C ALA A 7 -4.91 2.45 -29.58
N PRO A 8 -4.14 2.91 -30.60
CA PRO A 8 -3.13 3.96 -30.37
C PRO A 8 -3.77 5.29 -29.96
N ALA A 9 -4.98 5.61 -30.45
CA ALA A 9 -5.62 6.88 -30.12
C ALA A 9 -5.95 7.03 -28.61
N LEU A 10 -6.37 5.94 -27.94
CA LEU A 10 -6.66 5.98 -26.50
C LEU A 10 -5.40 6.22 -25.66
N VAL A 11 -4.33 5.47 -25.95
CA VAL A 11 -3.07 5.59 -25.20
C VAL A 11 -2.41 6.95 -25.47
N GLU A 12 -2.48 7.45 -26.71
CA GLU A 12 -2.00 8.79 -27.07
C GLU A 12 -2.79 9.89 -26.36
N ALA A 13 -4.12 9.78 -26.26
CA ALA A 13 -4.93 10.74 -25.52
C ALA A 13 -4.55 10.77 -24.04
N ALA A 14 -4.36 9.59 -23.42
CA ALA A 14 -3.88 9.48 -22.04
C ALA A 14 -2.49 10.08 -21.86
N ARG A 15 -1.55 9.76 -22.77
CA ARG A 15 -0.17 10.28 -22.74
C ARG A 15 -0.10 11.80 -22.83
N ASN A 16 -1.04 12.42 -23.54
CA ASN A 16 -1.11 13.87 -23.71
C ASN A 16 -1.94 14.57 -22.62
N GLY A 17 -2.60 13.82 -21.71
CA GLY A 17 -3.54 14.37 -20.74
C GLY A 17 -4.81 14.97 -21.37
N ASP A 18 -5.17 14.53 -22.58
CA ASP A 18 -6.36 15.02 -23.27
C ASP A 18 -7.59 14.20 -22.86
N LEU A 19 -8.22 14.61 -21.75
CA LEU A 19 -9.41 13.95 -21.21
C LEU A 19 -10.57 13.88 -22.24
N ALA A 20 -10.73 14.90 -23.08
CA ALA A 20 -11.82 14.93 -24.05
C ALA A 20 -11.61 13.90 -25.16
N ALA A 21 -10.39 13.82 -25.70
CA ALA A 21 -10.02 12.80 -26.67
C ALA A 21 -10.08 11.39 -26.07
N LEU A 22 -9.65 11.23 -24.81
CA LEU A 22 -9.72 9.97 -24.08
C LEU A 22 -11.17 9.49 -23.92
N GLN A 23 -12.06 10.36 -23.45
CA GLN A 23 -13.48 10.04 -23.30
C GLN A 23 -14.15 9.70 -24.63
N ALA A 24 -13.79 10.41 -25.71
CA ALA A 24 -14.28 10.12 -27.04
C ALA A 24 -13.81 8.74 -27.54
N ALA A 25 -12.54 8.38 -27.30
CA ALA A 25 -12.00 7.06 -27.66
C ALA A 25 -12.68 5.93 -26.86
N VAL A 26 -12.87 6.11 -25.55
CA VAL A 26 -13.62 5.18 -24.70
C VAL A 26 -15.05 5.00 -25.22
N ALA A 27 -15.76 6.09 -25.53
CA ALA A 27 -17.12 6.05 -26.05
C ALA A 27 -17.22 5.36 -27.43
N ALA A 28 -16.15 5.41 -28.22
CA ALA A 28 -16.04 4.70 -29.49
C ALA A 28 -15.72 3.20 -29.34
N GLY A 29 -15.56 2.70 -28.11
CA GLY A 29 -15.23 1.29 -27.84
C GLY A 29 -13.76 0.97 -28.09
N ALA A 30 -12.85 1.93 -27.84
CA ALA A 30 -11.42 1.67 -27.90
C ALA A 30 -11.02 0.52 -26.97
N ASP A 31 -10.01 -0.25 -27.40
CA ASP A 31 -9.44 -1.32 -26.61
C ASP A 31 -8.68 -0.74 -25.40
N LEU A 32 -9.21 -0.97 -24.20
CA LEU A 32 -8.60 -0.51 -22.94
C LEU A 32 -7.32 -1.29 -22.59
N THR A 33 -7.08 -2.43 -23.23
CA THR A 33 -5.88 -3.26 -23.02
C THR A 33 -4.74 -2.90 -23.96
N ALA A 34 -4.98 -1.97 -24.89
CA ALA A 34 -3.98 -1.46 -25.81
C ALA A 34 -2.80 -0.85 -25.05
N ARG A 35 -1.59 -1.11 -25.56
CA ARG A 35 -0.33 -0.60 -25.02
C ARG A 35 0.45 0.13 -26.10
N ASP A 36 1.22 1.13 -25.68
CA ASP A 36 2.16 1.83 -26.56
C ASP A 36 3.53 1.13 -26.67
N ASP A 37 4.49 1.78 -27.33
CA ASP A 37 5.83 1.25 -27.57
C ASP A 37 6.65 1.02 -26.28
N ASP A 38 6.29 1.72 -25.18
CA ASP A 38 6.88 1.52 -23.85
C ASP A 38 6.17 0.40 -23.07
N ASP A 39 5.21 -0.28 -23.70
CA ASP A 39 4.33 -1.29 -23.11
C ASP A 39 3.40 -0.71 -22.02
N TRP A 40 3.07 0.58 -22.11
CA TRP A 40 2.16 1.25 -21.18
C TRP A 40 0.75 1.32 -21.76
N SER A 41 -0.23 0.96 -20.93
CA SER A 41 -1.65 1.17 -21.23
C SER A 41 -2.06 2.62 -21.05
N ALA A 42 -3.27 2.96 -21.48
CA ALA A 42 -3.86 4.27 -21.20
C ALA A 42 -3.97 4.54 -19.69
N LEU A 43 -4.22 3.51 -18.88
CA LEU A 43 -4.31 3.64 -17.42
C LEU A 43 -2.94 3.90 -16.79
N ASP A 44 -1.90 3.22 -17.29
CA ASP A 44 -0.51 3.45 -16.87
C ASP A 44 -0.06 4.91 -17.15
N ARG A 45 -0.41 5.43 -18.34
CA ARG A 45 -0.12 6.83 -18.71
C ARG A 45 -0.87 7.84 -17.84
N ALA A 46 -2.17 7.62 -17.62
CA ALA A 46 -2.96 8.48 -16.74
C ALA A 46 -2.44 8.46 -15.29
N ALA A 47 -2.03 7.29 -14.80
CA ALA A 47 -1.42 7.12 -13.49
C ALA A 47 -0.09 7.88 -13.36
N GLY A 48 0.81 7.72 -14.33
CA GLY A 48 2.10 8.39 -14.35
C GLY A 48 2.04 9.91 -14.51
N LEU A 49 0.94 10.45 -15.07
CA LEU A 49 0.67 11.89 -15.14
C LEU A 49 -0.08 12.43 -13.91
N GLY A 50 -0.63 11.54 -13.08
CA GLY A 50 -1.51 11.91 -11.97
C GLY A 50 -2.86 12.47 -12.40
N ASP A 51 -3.31 12.20 -13.63
CA ASP A 51 -4.61 12.65 -14.13
C ASP A 51 -5.73 11.80 -13.55
N VAL A 52 -6.19 12.20 -12.36
CA VAL A 52 -7.28 11.54 -11.62
C VAL A 52 -8.57 11.46 -12.45
N ALA A 53 -8.84 12.45 -13.31
CA ALA A 53 -10.05 12.44 -14.13
C ALA A 53 -9.98 11.38 -15.22
N ALA A 54 -8.82 11.26 -15.89
CA ALA A 54 -8.58 10.20 -16.86
C ALA A 54 -8.58 8.81 -16.21
N VAL A 55 -7.94 8.65 -15.04
CA VAL A 55 -7.97 7.41 -14.25
C VAL A 55 -9.40 6.98 -13.98
N ARG A 56 -10.23 7.87 -13.42
CA ARG A 56 -11.64 7.55 -13.13
C ARG A 56 -12.44 7.21 -14.38
N ALA A 57 -12.21 7.90 -15.49
CA ALA A 57 -12.88 7.62 -16.75
C ALA A 57 -12.54 6.22 -17.29
N LEU A 58 -11.27 5.83 -17.24
CA LEU A 58 -10.80 4.52 -17.68
C LEU A 58 -11.31 3.39 -16.76
N LEU A 59 -11.26 3.59 -15.45
CA LEU A 59 -11.80 2.63 -14.48
C LEU A 59 -13.31 2.45 -14.65
N ALA A 60 -14.06 3.53 -14.84
CA ALA A 60 -15.50 3.48 -15.10
C ALA A 60 -15.83 2.77 -16.42
N ALA A 61 -14.91 2.78 -17.38
CA ALA A 61 -15.03 2.03 -18.63
C ALA A 61 -14.67 0.54 -18.49
N GLY A 62 -14.17 0.11 -17.32
CA GLY A 62 -13.80 -1.28 -17.05
C GLY A 62 -12.33 -1.61 -17.33
N ALA A 63 -11.45 -0.61 -17.36
CA ALA A 63 -10.00 -0.87 -17.38
C ALA A 63 -9.59 -1.64 -16.11
N ASP A 64 -8.74 -2.65 -16.26
CA ASP A 64 -8.26 -3.47 -15.14
C ASP A 64 -7.23 -2.68 -14.32
N PRO A 65 -7.52 -2.33 -13.04
CA PRO A 65 -6.60 -1.57 -12.19
C PRO A 65 -5.34 -2.34 -11.78
N GLY A 66 -5.32 -3.67 -11.94
CA GLY A 66 -4.18 -4.53 -11.62
C GLY A 66 -3.37 -4.96 -12.85
N ALA A 67 -3.73 -4.49 -14.05
CA ALA A 67 -3.05 -4.89 -15.27
C ALA A 67 -1.62 -4.33 -15.33
N VAL A 68 -0.63 -5.21 -15.42
CA VAL A 68 0.78 -4.83 -15.46
C VAL A 68 1.38 -4.89 -16.86
N GLY A 69 2.24 -3.93 -17.18
CA GLY A 69 3.09 -3.97 -18.38
C GLY A 69 4.41 -4.69 -18.14
N ARG A 70 5.40 -4.44 -19.00
CA ARG A 70 6.74 -5.05 -18.97
C ARG A 70 7.45 -4.97 -17.63
N GLU A 71 7.25 -3.89 -16.89
CA GLU A 71 7.91 -3.67 -15.60
C GLU A 71 7.24 -4.43 -14.44
N ALA A 72 6.16 -5.18 -14.71
CA ALA A 72 5.39 -5.90 -13.71
C ALA A 72 4.89 -5.04 -12.55
N ARG A 73 4.70 -3.73 -12.81
CA ARG A 73 4.16 -2.75 -11.87
C ARG A 73 2.70 -2.46 -12.22
N PRO A 74 1.77 -2.54 -11.25
CA PRO A 74 0.40 -2.08 -11.46
C PRO A 74 0.33 -0.55 -11.53
N PRO A 75 -0.71 0.01 -12.16
CA PRO A 75 -0.91 1.45 -12.31
C PRO A 75 -0.75 2.25 -11.00
N TYR A 76 -1.20 1.73 -9.84
CA TYR A 76 -1.09 2.45 -8.57
C TYR A 76 0.39 2.66 -8.16
N GLU A 77 1.27 1.68 -8.39
CA GLU A 77 2.70 1.81 -8.10
C GLU A 77 3.38 2.82 -9.03
N ILE A 78 2.91 2.93 -10.28
CA ILE A 78 3.39 3.94 -11.23
C ILE A 78 3.04 5.35 -10.71
N ALA A 79 1.78 5.57 -10.31
CA ALA A 79 1.34 6.83 -9.73
C ALA A 79 2.09 7.16 -8.43
N LEU A 80 2.31 6.16 -7.56
CA LEU A 80 3.03 6.32 -6.31
C LEU A 80 4.51 6.71 -6.55
N ALA A 81 5.19 6.01 -7.46
CA ALA A 81 6.58 6.31 -7.83
C ALA A 81 6.74 7.71 -8.46
N ALA A 82 5.69 8.23 -9.09
CA ALA A 82 5.63 9.60 -9.62
C ALA A 82 5.20 10.65 -8.58
N GLY A 83 4.83 10.25 -7.36
CA GLY A 83 4.36 11.15 -6.30
C GLY A 83 2.89 11.60 -6.45
N HIS A 84 2.12 10.95 -7.30
CA HIS A 84 0.72 11.29 -7.57
C HIS A 84 -0.23 10.54 -6.63
N LEU A 85 -0.22 10.93 -5.36
CA LEU A 85 -0.92 10.24 -4.27
C LEU A 85 -2.43 10.08 -4.51
N ASP A 86 -3.11 11.09 -5.06
CA ASP A 86 -4.55 11.02 -5.30
C ASP A 86 -4.90 10.00 -6.39
N ALA A 87 -4.13 9.96 -7.48
CA ALA A 87 -4.30 8.94 -8.52
C ALA A 87 -3.98 7.54 -7.98
N ALA A 88 -2.89 7.42 -7.20
CA ALA A 88 -2.50 6.15 -6.58
C ALA A 88 -3.57 5.62 -5.62
N ARG A 89 -4.21 6.49 -4.82
CA ARG A 89 -5.32 6.11 -3.92
C ARG A 89 -6.54 5.61 -4.69
N GLU A 90 -6.93 6.30 -5.76
CA GLU A 90 -8.07 5.90 -6.60
C GLU A 90 -7.83 4.54 -7.27
N LEU A 91 -6.62 4.33 -7.80
CA LEU A 91 -6.21 3.07 -8.42
C LEU A 91 -6.17 1.92 -7.41
N ARG A 92 -5.59 2.16 -6.23
CA ARG A 92 -5.53 1.17 -5.16
C ARG A 92 -6.94 0.77 -4.68
N ALA A 93 -7.83 1.74 -4.48
CA ALA A 93 -9.20 1.47 -4.09
C ALA A 93 -9.95 0.64 -5.16
N ALA A 94 -9.70 0.92 -6.45
CA ALA A 94 -10.28 0.14 -7.54
C ALA A 94 -9.73 -1.29 -7.60
N GLU A 95 -8.43 -1.47 -7.38
CA GLU A 95 -7.79 -2.78 -7.31
C GLU A 95 -8.35 -3.62 -6.16
N ASP A 96 -8.45 -3.05 -4.95
CA ASP A 96 -9.02 -3.75 -3.80
C ASP A 96 -10.48 -4.16 -4.04
N ALA A 97 -11.26 -3.29 -4.70
CA ALA A 97 -12.64 -3.59 -5.06
C ALA A 97 -12.75 -4.73 -6.11
N ALA A 98 -11.77 -4.83 -7.03
CA ALA A 98 -11.73 -5.87 -8.06
C ALA A 98 -11.22 -7.22 -7.54
N SER A 99 -10.29 -7.22 -6.59
CA SER A 99 -9.62 -8.42 -6.08
C SER A 99 -10.45 -9.24 -5.07
N GLY A 100 -11.51 -8.65 -4.50
CA GLY A 100 -12.39 -9.32 -3.54
C GLY A 100 -11.70 -9.69 -2.21
N PRO A 101 -12.44 -10.21 -1.22
CA PRO A 101 -11.92 -10.44 0.15
C PRO A 101 -10.91 -11.60 0.28
N ALA A 102 -10.59 -12.31 -0.83
CA ALA A 102 -9.75 -13.49 -0.84
C ALA A 102 -8.40 -13.29 -1.54
N ALA A 103 -8.11 -12.08 -2.02
CA ALA A 103 -6.80 -11.76 -2.56
C ALA A 103 -5.72 -11.91 -1.46
N ALA A 104 -4.53 -12.35 -1.88
CA ALA A 104 -3.37 -12.55 -1.01
C ALA A 104 -3.18 -11.30 -0.11
N PRO A 105 -2.71 -11.48 1.14
CA PRO A 105 -2.46 -10.35 2.02
C PRO A 105 -1.64 -9.33 1.25
N ARG A 106 -2.15 -8.10 1.25
CA ARG A 106 -1.57 -6.94 0.56
C ARG A 106 -0.08 -6.89 0.90
N ARG A 107 0.74 -6.27 0.05
CA ARG A 107 2.14 -5.92 0.36
C ARG A 107 2.18 -4.88 1.49
N THR A 108 1.65 -5.28 2.64
CA THR A 108 1.90 -4.68 3.92
C THR A 108 3.33 -5.04 4.27
N TRP A 109 3.94 -4.23 5.11
CA TRP A 109 5.32 -4.41 5.55
C TRP A 109 5.50 -5.64 6.45
N GLU A 110 4.67 -6.68 6.33
CA GLU A 110 4.68 -7.89 7.14
C GLU A 110 5.86 -8.80 6.74
N PRO A 111 6.78 -9.14 7.66
CA PRO A 111 6.74 -8.82 9.10
C PRO A 111 7.22 -7.40 9.44
N TYR A 112 6.37 -6.63 10.15
CA TYR A 112 6.69 -5.29 10.67
C TYR A 112 6.80 -5.34 12.19
N CYS A 113 7.81 -4.66 12.73
CA CYS A 113 7.87 -4.34 14.15
C CYS A 113 8.34 -2.90 14.36
N ARG A 114 8.00 -2.35 15.52
CA ARG A 114 8.47 -1.03 15.96
C ARG A 114 8.97 -1.10 17.39
N ALA A 115 10.10 -0.46 17.65
CA ALA A 115 10.66 -0.32 18.98
C ALA A 115 9.83 0.68 19.80
N TYR A 116 9.43 0.27 21.00
CA TYR A 116 8.79 1.11 22.01
C TYR A 116 9.58 1.08 23.31
N PRO A 117 9.74 2.21 24.01
CA PRO A 117 10.26 2.21 25.36
C PRO A 117 9.41 1.31 26.26
N VAL A 118 10.05 0.51 27.12
CA VAL A 118 9.33 -0.36 28.08
C VAL A 118 8.36 0.43 28.93
N ALA A 119 8.72 1.68 29.29
CA ALA A 119 7.85 2.59 30.04
C ALA A 119 6.53 2.93 29.32
N GLU A 120 6.50 2.95 27.99
CA GLU A 120 5.27 3.19 27.23
C GLU A 120 4.39 1.94 27.21
N LEU A 121 4.98 0.76 27.00
CA LEU A 121 4.27 -0.52 27.02
C LEU A 121 3.67 -0.82 28.40
N ALA A 122 4.42 -0.53 29.47
CA ALA A 122 4.01 -0.73 30.86
C ALA A 122 2.85 0.19 31.32
N ARG A 123 2.42 1.16 30.50
CA ARG A 123 1.17 1.91 30.76
C ARG A 123 -0.07 1.04 30.59
N TYR A 124 0.03 -0.08 29.87
CA TYR A 124 -1.07 -1.02 29.75
C TYR A 124 -1.34 -1.70 31.11
N PRO A 125 -2.57 -1.64 31.66
CA PRO A 125 -2.83 -2.09 33.03
C PRO A 125 -2.62 -3.59 33.29
N ARG A 126 -2.60 -4.42 32.24
CA ARG A 126 -2.33 -5.87 32.33
C ARG A 126 -0.98 -6.25 31.71
N TRP A 127 -0.02 -5.32 31.74
CA TRP A 127 1.34 -5.59 31.31
C TRP A 127 2.03 -6.56 32.27
N GLU A 128 2.42 -7.72 31.77
CA GLU A 128 3.16 -8.74 32.50
C GLU A 128 4.36 -9.18 31.63
N GLU A 129 5.54 -8.68 31.95
CA GLU A 129 6.79 -9.07 31.28
C GLU A 129 7.16 -10.51 31.67
N ARG A 130 7.32 -11.39 30.67
CA ARG A 130 7.88 -12.73 30.86
C ARG A 130 9.41 -12.70 30.76
N GLY A 131 10.07 -13.31 31.74
CA GLY A 131 11.51 -13.55 31.74
C GLY A 131 12.27 -12.74 32.78
N GLU A 132 13.31 -13.34 33.35
CA GLU A 132 14.16 -12.72 34.37
C GLU A 132 14.90 -11.50 33.80
N SER A 133 15.01 -10.46 34.63
CA SER A 133 15.92 -9.33 34.42
C SER A 133 17.33 -9.82 34.69
N ASP A 134 18.07 -10.21 33.65
CA ASP A 134 19.51 -10.41 33.81
C ASP A 134 20.13 -9.06 34.20
N GLU A 135 20.86 -9.08 35.31
CA GLU A 135 21.36 -7.91 36.03
C GLU A 135 22.28 -7.04 35.16
N GLU A 136 22.02 -5.73 35.21
CA GLU A 136 22.92 -4.58 35.02
C GLU A 136 23.93 -4.62 33.85
N GLU A 137 23.61 -3.89 32.77
CA GLU A 137 24.63 -3.15 32.02
C GLU A 137 24.45 -1.64 32.24
N ASP A 138 25.53 -1.05 32.73
CA ASP A 138 25.79 0.33 33.12
C ASP A 138 25.32 1.36 32.06
N GLY A 139 24.62 2.40 32.51
CA GLY A 139 24.47 3.66 31.76
C GLY A 139 23.26 3.83 30.83
N ALA A 140 22.08 4.10 31.42
CA ALA A 140 21.03 4.95 30.83
C ALA A 140 20.60 4.68 29.36
N ALA A 141 20.55 3.42 28.93
CA ALA A 141 19.82 3.09 27.71
C ALA A 141 18.32 3.06 28.04
N SER A 142 17.53 3.84 27.32
CA SER A 142 16.07 3.65 27.28
C SER A 142 15.82 2.23 26.76
N THR A 143 15.63 1.23 27.63
CA THR A 143 15.33 -0.13 27.22
C THR A 143 14.07 -0.10 26.34
N VAL A 144 14.19 -0.67 25.14
CA VAL A 144 13.11 -0.77 24.17
C VAL A 144 12.76 -2.24 23.95
N PHE A 145 11.48 -2.52 23.74
CA PHE A 145 11.02 -3.80 23.20
C PHE A 145 10.36 -3.57 21.83
N TYR A 146 10.26 -4.64 21.05
CA TYR A 146 9.72 -4.60 19.70
C TYR A 146 8.30 -5.12 19.70
N LEU A 147 7.34 -4.25 19.36
CA LEU A 147 5.95 -4.62 19.13
C LEU A 147 5.80 -5.06 17.66
N HIS A 148 5.35 -6.29 17.44
CA HIS A 148 5.18 -6.91 16.13
C HIS A 148 3.79 -6.71 15.57
N HIS A 149 3.64 -6.93 14.26
CA HIS A 149 2.37 -6.85 13.52
C HIS A 149 1.23 -7.71 14.11
N ASP A 150 1.55 -8.84 14.74
CA ASP A 150 0.60 -9.72 15.44
C ASP A 150 0.33 -9.29 16.89
N LEU A 151 0.85 -8.13 17.28
CA LEU A 151 0.76 -7.52 18.62
C LEU A 151 1.50 -8.28 19.71
N THR A 152 2.37 -9.23 19.37
CA THR A 152 3.34 -9.79 20.30
C THR A 152 4.48 -8.81 20.55
N VAL A 153 5.11 -8.89 21.72
CA VAL A 153 6.26 -8.07 22.08
C VAL A 153 7.46 -8.96 22.38
N THR A 154 8.61 -8.59 21.83
CA THR A 154 9.88 -9.32 21.97
C THR A 154 11.02 -8.39 22.38
N ARG A 155 12.11 -8.97 22.90
CA ARG A 155 13.39 -8.24 23.09
C ARG A 155 14.19 -8.11 21.78
N SER A 156 13.90 -8.98 20.81
CA SER A 156 14.58 -9.06 19.50
C SER A 156 13.76 -8.39 18.38
N ILE A 157 14.43 -7.86 17.35
CA ILE A 157 13.74 -7.41 16.12
C ILE A 157 13.11 -8.57 15.33
N TRP A 158 13.52 -9.80 15.63
CA TRP A 158 13.04 -11.00 14.96
C TRP A 158 11.76 -11.51 15.63
N HIS A 159 10.74 -11.75 14.81
CA HIS A 159 9.45 -12.25 15.27
C HIS A 159 9.59 -13.63 15.93
N GLY A 160 8.95 -13.80 17.09
CA GLY A 160 8.92 -15.06 17.85
C GLY A 160 10.16 -15.37 18.71
N GLU A 161 11.23 -14.57 18.63
CA GLU A 161 12.39 -14.68 19.52
C GLU A 161 12.18 -13.88 20.80
N ASP A 162 12.67 -14.37 21.94
CA ASP A 162 12.66 -13.66 23.23
C ASP A 162 11.33 -12.95 23.55
N VAL A 163 10.23 -13.71 23.41
CA VAL A 163 8.87 -13.20 23.59
C VAL A 163 8.65 -12.77 25.03
N VAL A 164 8.37 -11.48 25.21
CA VAL A 164 8.11 -10.82 26.49
C VAL A 164 6.63 -10.76 26.79
N PHE A 165 5.79 -10.56 25.77
CA PHE A 165 4.34 -10.45 25.92
C PHE A 165 3.62 -11.06 24.71
N ASP A 166 2.71 -12.00 24.96
CA ASP A 166 1.89 -12.68 23.93
C ASP A 166 0.39 -12.71 24.28
N ALA A 167 -0.02 -12.02 25.36
CA ALA A 167 -1.40 -11.97 25.83
C ALA A 167 -2.24 -10.98 25.00
N VAL A 168 -2.36 -11.26 23.69
CA VAL A 168 -3.10 -10.42 22.74
C VAL A 168 -4.60 -10.50 23.03
N THR A 169 -5.14 -9.38 23.49
CA THR A 169 -6.57 -9.21 23.81
C THR A 169 -7.15 -8.02 23.05
N PRO A 170 -8.48 -7.90 22.89
CA PRO A 170 -9.10 -6.72 22.29
C PRO A 170 -8.84 -5.40 23.05
N GLU A 171 -8.47 -5.48 24.33
CA GLU A 171 -8.04 -4.30 25.11
C GLU A 171 -6.60 -3.92 24.77
N TRP A 172 -5.71 -4.90 24.63
CA TRP A 172 -4.34 -4.68 24.18
C TRP A 172 -4.28 -4.14 22.74
N ASP A 173 -5.06 -4.71 21.81
CA ASP A 173 -5.15 -4.21 20.44
C ASP A 173 -5.54 -2.73 20.39
N ARG A 174 -6.57 -2.34 21.15
CA ARG A 174 -6.97 -0.92 21.28
C ARG A 174 -5.86 -0.07 21.89
N PHE A 175 -5.20 -0.52 22.95
CA PHE A 175 -4.08 0.21 23.53
C PHE A 175 -2.94 0.43 22.52
N CYS A 176 -2.55 -0.60 21.78
CA CYS A 176 -1.52 -0.51 20.73
C CYS A 176 -1.91 0.47 19.62
N ARG A 177 -3.16 0.42 19.14
CA ARG A 177 -3.60 1.28 18.03
C ARG A 177 -3.89 2.70 18.46
N ASP A 178 -4.58 2.88 19.59
CA ASP A 178 -5.11 4.16 20.02
C ASP A 178 -4.11 4.96 20.88
N GLU A 179 -3.34 4.29 21.75
CA GLU A 179 -2.39 4.96 22.65
C GLU A 179 -0.96 4.97 22.14
N LEU A 180 -0.49 3.86 21.53
CA LEU A 180 0.86 3.77 20.98
C LEU A 180 0.95 4.20 19.50
N ALA A 181 -0.20 4.41 18.84
CA ALA A 181 -0.27 4.64 17.40
C ALA A 181 0.51 3.59 16.60
N PHE A 182 0.45 2.32 17.04
CA PHE A 182 1.07 1.22 16.34
C PHE A 182 0.24 0.83 15.12
N ALA A 183 0.82 1.11 13.96
CA ALA A 183 0.38 0.61 12.68
C ALA A 183 1.62 0.32 11.83
N ALA A 184 1.55 -0.73 11.01
CA ALA A 184 2.48 -0.84 9.89
C ALA A 184 2.23 0.32 8.94
N PRO A 185 3.27 1.05 8.51
CA PRO A 185 3.11 2.11 7.51
C PRO A 185 2.54 1.51 6.22
N ASP A 186 1.64 2.24 5.57
CA ASP A 186 1.24 1.92 4.20
C ASP A 186 2.23 2.54 3.21
N ASP A 187 2.21 2.08 1.96
CA ASP A 187 3.11 2.58 0.91
C ASP A 187 2.95 4.10 0.70
N PHE A 188 1.77 4.64 1.01
CA PHE A 188 1.46 6.08 0.95
C PHE A 188 2.11 6.90 2.06
N ASP A 189 2.45 6.31 3.21
CA ASP A 189 3.03 7.04 4.36
C ASP A 189 4.53 7.33 4.15
N LEU A 190 5.14 6.69 3.15
CA LEU A 190 6.58 6.75 2.88
C LEU A 190 6.92 7.72 1.74
N VAL A 191 5.91 8.20 1.02
CA VAL A 191 6.08 9.21 -0.03
C VAL A 191 5.93 10.60 0.61
N PRO A 192 6.98 11.46 0.54
CA PRO A 192 7.02 12.76 1.21
C PRO A 192 6.09 13.82 0.60
#